data_AF-A0A9P8FBZ2-F1
#
_entry.id   AF-A0A9P8FBZ2-F1
#
_cell.length_a   1.000
_cell.length_b   1.000
_cell.length_c   1.000
_cell.angle_alpha   90.00
_cell.angle_beta   90.00
_cell.angle_gamma   90.00
#
_symmetry.space_group_name_H-M   'P 1'
#
loop_
_entity.id
_entity.type
_entity.pdbx_description
1 polymer ?
#
loop_
_entity_poly.entity_id
_entity_poly.type
_entity_poly.pdbx_seq_one_letter_code
_entity_poly.pdbx_strand_id
1 'polypeptide(L)'
;IGRTARAGRDGRALIFLQPGNEEGYVDILKEDRRDAGHGLTRHDAVELLKKGLTPSTGTISSGREWEEKATDWQLDVERWALENPKHLEQARRAYQSHIRAYATHVAAEREIFNIKTLHLGHLAKAFALRDKPGSIKVPGLRPGKDDAKKSKDSRHKANVKGAKSSGEKRSAPDGDDGPQMTDAQEAARIMRAKTKAMMGGGASEFNLG
;
A
#
# COMPACT_ATOMS: atom_id res chain seq x y z
N ILE A 1 17.56 -14.29 15.40
CA ILE A 1 18.12 -15.21 14.37
C ILE A 1 17.74 -16.70 14.50
N GLY A 2 16.88 -17.13 15.44
CA GLY A 2 16.55 -18.55 15.69
C GLY A 2 15.79 -19.32 14.59
N ARG A 3 15.72 -18.79 13.37
CA ARG A 3 15.18 -19.50 12.18
C ARG A 3 16.28 -20.10 11.30
N THR A 4 17.50 -19.58 11.36
CA THR A 4 18.67 -20.14 10.64
C THR A 4 19.38 -21.19 11.50
N ALA A 5 20.38 -21.89 10.93
CA ALA A 5 21.26 -22.83 11.63
C ALA A 5 20.54 -23.93 12.44
N ARG A 6 19.53 -24.58 11.85
CA ARG A 6 18.78 -25.68 12.49
C ARG A 6 19.43 -27.03 12.23
N ALA A 7 19.30 -27.96 13.18
CA ALA A 7 19.78 -29.34 13.07
C ALA A 7 21.29 -29.48 12.77
N GLY A 8 22.12 -28.71 13.48
CA GLY A 8 23.58 -28.82 13.40
C GLY A 8 24.20 -28.26 12.12
N ARG A 9 23.43 -27.53 11.31
CA ARG A 9 23.95 -26.82 10.13
C ARG A 9 24.30 -25.38 10.48
N ASP A 10 25.32 -24.85 9.81
CA ASP A 10 25.65 -23.44 9.90
C ASP A 10 24.60 -22.58 9.21
N GLY A 11 24.43 -21.36 9.72
CA GLY A 11 23.44 -20.43 9.21
C GLY A 11 23.87 -18.99 9.40
N ARG A 12 23.52 -18.16 8.43
CA ARG A 12 23.79 -16.71 8.45
C ARG A 12 22.48 -15.94 8.31
N ALA A 13 22.46 -14.73 8.81
CA ALA A 13 21.39 -13.77 8.63
C ALA A 13 22.00 -12.43 8.22
N LEU A 14 21.37 -11.74 7.28
CA LEU A 14 21.79 -10.43 6.80
C LEU A 14 20.67 -9.44 7.06
N ILE A 15 21.04 -8.24 7.52
CA ILE A 15 20.14 -7.10 7.65
C ILE A 15 20.64 -5.98 6.72
N PHE A 16 19.72 -5.36 6.01
CA PHE A 16 19.99 -4.18 5.19
C PHE A 16 19.50 -2.96 5.94
N LEU A 17 20.39 -1.98 6.14
CA LEU A 17 20.10 -0.73 6.82
C LEU A 17 20.29 0.42 5.82
N GLN A 18 19.41 1.41 5.87
CA GLN A 18 19.60 2.64 5.09
C GLN A 18 20.80 3.43 5.64
N PRO A 19 21.53 4.14 4.77
CA PRO A 19 22.58 5.04 5.22
C PRO A 19 21.98 6.18 6.06
N GLY A 20 22.70 6.59 7.11
CA GLY A 20 22.27 7.62 8.05
C GLY A 20 21.77 7.02 9.36
N ASN A 21 20.58 7.42 9.81
CA ASN A 21 20.08 7.11 11.15
C ASN A 21 19.93 5.60 11.43
N GLU A 22 19.60 4.79 10.42
CA GLU A 22 19.39 3.35 10.61
C GLU A 22 20.68 2.60 10.95
N GLU A 23 21.86 3.13 10.60
CA GLU A 23 23.14 2.50 10.97
C GLU A 23 23.31 2.42 12.49
N GLY A 24 22.70 3.34 13.25
CA GLY A 24 22.68 3.31 14.72
C GLY A 24 21.97 2.09 15.31
N TYR A 25 21.14 1.39 14.52
CA TYR A 25 20.52 0.13 14.96
C TYR A 25 21.55 -0.94 15.31
N VAL A 26 22.73 -0.87 14.70
CA VAL A 26 23.84 -1.77 15.00
C VAL A 26 24.24 -1.73 16.47
N ASP A 27 24.16 -0.57 17.13
CA ASP A 27 24.57 -0.45 18.53
C ASP A 27 23.54 -1.07 19.48
N ILE A 28 22.24 -0.93 19.17
CA ILE A 28 21.17 -1.66 19.87
C ILE A 28 21.39 -3.18 19.73
N LEU A 29 21.75 -3.65 18.53
CA LEU A 29 22.01 -5.07 18.28
C LEU A 29 23.26 -5.60 19.00
N LYS A 30 24.20 -4.73 19.39
CA LYS A 30 25.36 -5.13 20.21
C LYS A 30 24.98 -5.21 21.69
N GLU A 31 24.18 -4.27 22.17
CA GLU A 31 23.75 -4.19 23.57
C GLU A 31 22.85 -5.37 23.96
N ASP A 32 21.87 -5.71 23.11
CA ASP A 32 20.91 -6.79 23.38
C ASP A 32 21.55 -8.19 23.28
N ARG A 33 22.74 -8.31 22.68
CA ARG A 33 23.41 -9.60 22.54
C ARG A 33 24.44 -9.86 23.64
N ARG A 34 24.32 -11.06 24.22
CA ARG A 34 25.27 -11.60 25.20
C ARG A 34 26.72 -11.73 24.69
N ASP A 35 26.92 -11.75 23.38
CA ASP A 35 28.23 -11.85 22.74
C ASP A 35 28.87 -10.46 22.46
N ALA A 36 28.29 -9.37 22.97
CA ALA A 36 28.72 -7.99 22.72
C ALA A 36 28.89 -7.65 21.22
N GLY A 37 28.18 -8.36 20.34
CA GLY A 37 28.27 -8.18 18.90
C GLY A 37 29.34 -9.04 18.20
N HIS A 38 29.99 -9.97 18.90
CA HIS A 38 30.99 -10.88 18.33
C HIS A 38 30.33 -11.84 17.30
N GLY A 39 30.21 -11.35 16.07
CA GLY A 39 29.49 -12.01 14.97
C GLY A 39 28.70 -11.05 14.08
N LEU A 40 28.62 -9.76 14.44
CA LEU A 40 28.15 -8.72 13.52
C LEU A 40 29.29 -8.32 12.58
N THR A 41 29.12 -8.55 11.28
CA THR A 41 30.07 -8.09 10.27
C THR A 41 29.41 -6.99 9.45
N ARG A 42 30.05 -5.82 9.37
CA ARG A 42 29.62 -4.76 8.45
C ARG A 42 30.08 -5.13 7.04
N HIS A 43 29.16 -5.07 6.10
CA HIS A 43 29.46 -5.21 4.68
C HIS A 43 29.08 -3.91 3.97
N ASP A 44 29.96 -3.45 3.09
CA ASP A 44 29.66 -2.33 2.21
C ASP A 44 28.72 -2.78 1.08
N ALA A 45 27.67 -1.99 0.83
CA ALA A 45 26.66 -2.34 -0.16
C ALA A 45 27.23 -2.37 -1.59
N VAL A 46 28.13 -1.44 -1.93
CA VAL A 46 28.76 -1.37 -3.25
C VAL A 46 29.69 -2.56 -3.45
N GLU A 47 30.45 -2.96 -2.43
CA GLU A 47 31.27 -4.17 -2.50
C GLU A 47 30.44 -5.45 -2.69
N LEU A 48 29.30 -5.56 -2.00
CA LEU A 48 28.39 -6.70 -2.17
C LEU A 48 27.81 -6.73 -3.58
N LEU A 49 27.38 -5.59 -4.12
CA LEU A 49 26.85 -5.48 -5.48
C LEU A 49 27.92 -5.81 -6.52
N LYS A 50 29.14 -5.27 -6.35
CA LYS A 50 30.29 -5.62 -7.20
C LYS A 50 30.52 -7.14 -7.20
N LYS A 51 30.61 -7.77 -6.02
CA LYS A 51 30.84 -9.22 -5.91
C LYS A 51 29.68 -10.05 -6.47
N GLY A 52 28.43 -9.59 -6.33
CA GLY A 52 27.24 -10.33 -6.74
C GLY A 52 26.89 -10.20 -8.23
N LEU A 53 27.22 -9.06 -8.85
CA LEU A 53 26.82 -8.73 -10.24
C LEU A 53 27.99 -8.79 -11.23
N THR A 54 29.23 -8.80 -10.75
CA THR A 54 30.39 -9.07 -11.62
C THR A 54 30.41 -10.56 -11.97
N PRO A 55 30.50 -10.92 -13.25
CA PRO A 55 30.53 -12.33 -13.65
C PRO A 55 31.81 -12.99 -13.14
N SER A 56 31.69 -14.20 -12.59
CA SER A 56 32.83 -14.97 -12.07
C SER A 56 33.78 -15.48 -13.16
N THR A 57 33.33 -15.51 -14.42
CA THR A 57 34.10 -15.96 -15.58
C THR A 57 34.00 -14.93 -16.70
N GLY A 58 35.11 -14.23 -16.96
CA GLY A 58 35.21 -13.22 -18.03
C GLY A 58 36.30 -12.18 -17.73
N THR A 59 36.82 -11.54 -18.78
CA THR A 59 37.79 -10.45 -18.65
C THR A 59 37.07 -9.20 -18.14
N ILE A 60 37.39 -8.77 -16.90
CA ILE A 60 36.85 -7.54 -16.30
C ILE A 60 37.34 -6.36 -17.16
N SER A 61 36.49 -5.86 -18.04
CA SER A 61 36.87 -4.85 -19.04
C SER A 61 36.57 -3.42 -18.58
N SER A 62 35.78 -3.22 -17.50
CA SER A 62 35.69 -1.93 -16.82
C SER A 62 35.17 -2.09 -15.39
N GLY A 63 35.60 -1.21 -14.47
CA GLY A 63 35.12 -1.20 -13.08
C GLY A 63 33.65 -0.80 -12.89
N ARG A 64 32.91 -0.53 -13.98
CA ARG A 64 31.50 -0.10 -13.98
C ARG A 64 30.52 -1.15 -14.52
N GLU A 65 30.98 -2.31 -14.98
CA GLU A 65 30.10 -3.36 -15.53
C GLU A 65 28.99 -3.80 -14.55
N TRP A 66 29.29 -3.80 -13.24
CA TRP A 66 28.31 -4.13 -12.21
C TRP A 66 27.19 -3.07 -12.10
N GLU A 67 27.47 -1.80 -12.40
CA GLU A 67 26.48 -0.71 -12.37
C GLU A 67 25.49 -0.84 -13.51
N GLU A 68 25.98 -1.20 -14.71
CA GLU A 68 25.14 -1.46 -15.88
C GLU A 68 24.20 -2.63 -15.60
N LYS A 69 24.73 -3.75 -15.10
CA LYS A 69 23.92 -4.93 -14.73
C LYS A 69 22.91 -4.64 -13.62
N ALA A 70 23.30 -3.87 -12.60
CA ALA A 70 22.38 -3.45 -11.55
C ALA A 70 21.23 -2.60 -12.12
N THR A 71 21.57 -1.70 -13.06
CA THR A 71 20.62 -0.82 -13.72
C THR A 71 19.66 -1.61 -14.60
N ASP A 72 20.17 -2.55 -15.41
CA ASP A 72 19.35 -3.42 -16.25
C ASP A 72 18.38 -4.25 -15.40
N TRP A 73 18.87 -4.86 -14.31
CA TRP A 73 18.02 -5.60 -13.39
C TRP A 73 16.92 -4.72 -12.78
N GLN A 74 17.26 -3.49 -12.36
CA GLN A 74 16.27 -2.54 -11.84
C GLN A 74 15.21 -2.17 -12.92
N LEU A 75 15.63 -1.95 -14.17
CA LEU A 75 14.73 -1.64 -15.27
C LEU A 75 13.80 -2.80 -15.60
N ASP A 76 14.27 -4.03 -15.51
CA ASP A 76 13.46 -5.23 -15.74
C ASP A 76 12.38 -5.41 -14.68
N VAL A 77 12.72 -5.21 -13.40
CA VAL A 77 11.73 -5.28 -12.30
C VAL A 77 10.67 -4.18 -12.47
N GLU A 78 11.07 -2.97 -12.86
CA GLU A 78 10.13 -1.88 -13.15
C GLU A 78 9.23 -2.16 -14.35
N ARG A 79 9.79 -2.74 -15.41
CA ARG A 79 9.02 -3.13 -16.58
C ARG A 79 7.99 -4.19 -16.21
N TRP A 80 8.42 -5.23 -15.49
CA TRP A 80 7.54 -6.29 -14.99
C TRP A 80 6.39 -5.76 -14.11
N ALA A 81 6.67 -4.78 -13.25
CA ALA A 81 5.64 -4.15 -12.44
C ALA A 81 4.64 -3.33 -13.29
N LEU A 82 5.12 -2.65 -14.34
CA LEU A 82 4.30 -1.80 -15.21
C LEU A 82 3.47 -2.58 -16.24
N GLU A 83 3.96 -3.72 -16.72
CA GLU A 83 3.30 -4.55 -17.73
C GLU A 83 1.93 -5.09 -17.26
N ASN A 84 1.78 -5.32 -15.96
CA ASN A 84 0.53 -5.83 -15.39
C ASN A 84 -0.04 -4.88 -14.33
N PRO A 85 -1.26 -4.33 -14.53
CA PRO A 85 -1.90 -3.45 -13.56
C PRO A 85 -2.01 -4.03 -12.14
N LYS A 86 -2.13 -5.37 -12.01
CA LYS A 86 -2.19 -6.06 -10.72
C LYS A 86 -0.84 -6.03 -9.98
N HIS A 87 0.27 -6.23 -10.69
CA HIS A 87 1.61 -6.14 -10.10
C HIS A 87 1.90 -4.71 -9.65
N LEU A 88 1.54 -3.71 -10.47
CA LEU A 88 1.68 -2.32 -10.10
C LEU A 88 0.87 -1.97 -8.84
N GLU A 89 -0.36 -2.46 -8.72
CA GLU A 89 -1.17 -2.27 -7.51
C GLU A 89 -0.52 -2.92 -6.29
N GLN A 90 -0.01 -4.15 -6.42
CA GLN A 90 0.70 -4.85 -5.34
C GLN A 90 1.95 -4.08 -4.88
N ALA A 91 2.74 -3.55 -5.82
CA ALA A 91 3.90 -2.71 -5.52
C ALA A 91 3.50 -1.45 -4.74
N ARG A 92 2.44 -0.75 -5.18
CA ARG A 92 1.91 0.44 -4.46
C ARG A 92 1.42 0.08 -3.06
N ARG A 93 0.76 -1.08 -2.89
CA ARG A 93 0.31 -1.60 -1.58
C ARG A 93 1.48 -1.90 -0.66
N ALA A 94 2.51 -2.57 -1.17
CA ALA A 94 3.71 -2.91 -0.42
C ALA A 94 4.45 -1.65 0.06
N TYR A 95 4.65 -0.66 -0.83
CA TYR A 95 5.25 0.62 -0.50
C TYR A 95 4.50 1.36 0.63
N GLN A 96 3.17 1.44 0.53
CA GLN A 96 2.37 2.09 1.57
C GLN A 96 2.37 1.33 2.90
N SER A 97 2.34 -0.01 2.85
CA SER A 97 2.48 -0.85 4.04
C SER A 97 3.82 -0.60 4.72
N HIS A 98 4.91 -0.49 3.95
CA HIS A 98 6.24 -0.23 4.46
C HIS A 98 6.30 1.12 5.17
N ILE A 99 5.81 2.21 4.55
CA ILE A 99 5.79 3.53 5.17
C ILE A 99 5.01 3.54 6.49
N ARG A 100 3.86 2.86 6.51
CA ARG A 100 3.05 2.77 7.74
C ARG A 100 3.77 2.03 8.85
N ALA A 101 4.38 0.90 8.54
CA ALA A 101 5.20 0.16 9.50
C ALA A 101 6.33 1.06 10.03
N TYR A 102 6.98 1.81 9.15
CA TYR A 102 8.04 2.74 9.51
C TYR A 102 7.58 3.81 10.51
N ALA A 103 6.34 4.30 10.39
CA ALA A 103 5.75 5.28 11.31
C ALA A 103 5.37 4.71 12.69
N THR A 104 5.40 3.38 12.88
CA THR A 104 4.92 2.72 14.11
C THR A 104 6.02 2.32 15.10
N HIS A 105 7.30 2.62 14.82
CA HIS A 105 8.40 2.28 15.72
C HIS A 105 8.25 2.91 17.12
N VAL A 106 8.67 2.16 18.14
CA VAL A 106 8.60 2.55 19.56
C VAL A 106 9.53 3.73 19.84
N ALA A 107 9.22 4.52 20.88
CA ALA A 107 9.95 5.76 21.18
C ALA A 107 11.48 5.61 21.22
N ALA A 108 11.99 4.49 21.76
CA ALA A 108 13.43 4.19 21.82
C ALA A 108 14.08 4.02 20.44
N GLU A 109 13.33 3.59 19.42
CA GLU A 109 13.84 3.29 18.08
C GLU A 109 13.48 4.40 17.07
N ARG A 110 12.68 5.40 17.44
CA ARG A 110 12.21 6.47 16.54
C ARG A 110 13.32 7.38 16.03
N GLU A 111 14.41 7.54 16.80
CA GLU A 111 15.58 8.32 16.37
C GLU A 111 16.34 7.59 15.24
N ILE A 112 16.34 6.25 15.29
CA ILE A 112 16.98 5.36 14.31
C ILE A 112 16.08 5.22 13.07
N PHE A 113 14.82 4.87 13.27
CA PHE A 113 13.82 4.70 12.21
C PHE A 113 12.94 5.96 12.08
N ASN A 114 13.53 7.05 11.60
CA ASN A 114 12.86 8.33 11.49
C ASN A 114 12.25 8.56 10.09
N ILE A 115 10.92 8.60 10.01
CA ILE A 115 10.20 8.79 8.73
C ILE A 115 10.55 10.11 8.03
N LYS A 116 11.00 11.13 8.77
CA LYS A 116 11.33 12.45 8.20
C LYS A 116 12.66 12.44 7.45
N THR A 117 13.60 11.58 7.85
CA THR A 117 14.90 11.44 7.19
C THR A 117 14.86 10.42 6.05
N LEU A 118 13.81 9.59 6.02
CA LEU A 118 13.60 8.58 4.98
C LEU A 118 13.30 9.22 3.62
N HIS A 119 14.13 8.93 2.62
CA HIS A 119 13.93 9.44 1.27
C HIS A 119 12.85 8.64 0.53
N LEU A 120 11.60 9.10 0.62
CA LEU A 120 10.43 8.44 0.01
C LEU A 120 10.57 8.17 -1.50
N GLY A 121 11.33 8.99 -2.23
CA GLY A 121 11.64 8.76 -3.65
C GLY A 121 12.47 7.49 -3.90
N HIS A 122 13.66 7.37 -3.31
CA HIS A 122 14.48 6.15 -3.35
C HIS A 122 13.72 4.93 -2.85
N LEU A 123 12.93 5.09 -1.78
CA LEU A 123 12.09 3.99 -1.29
C LEU A 123 11.07 3.56 -2.33
N ALA A 124 10.37 4.50 -2.99
CA ALA A 124 9.43 4.16 -4.06
C ALA A 124 10.11 3.42 -5.22
N LYS A 125 11.33 3.83 -5.58
CA LYS A 125 12.17 3.16 -6.59
C LYS A 125 12.49 1.71 -6.19
N ALA A 126 12.78 1.45 -4.91
CA ALA A 126 13.01 0.08 -4.40
C ALA A 126 11.77 -0.82 -4.48
N PHE A 127 10.56 -0.25 -4.53
CA PHE A 127 9.32 -0.98 -4.82
C PHE A 127 8.96 -0.99 -6.32
N ALA A 128 9.90 -0.66 -7.20
CA ALA A 128 9.73 -0.61 -8.66
C ALA A 128 8.69 0.44 -9.13
N LEU A 129 8.42 1.46 -8.30
CA LEU A 129 7.47 2.51 -8.62
C LEU A 129 8.19 3.70 -9.28
N ARG A 130 7.61 4.20 -10.38
CA ARG A 130 8.06 5.40 -11.08
C ARG A 130 7.28 6.66 -10.72
N ASP A 131 6.17 6.49 -10.02
CA ASP A 131 5.31 7.59 -9.59
C ASP A 131 5.96 8.44 -8.51
N LYS A 132 5.68 9.74 -8.49
CA LYS A 132 6.09 10.62 -7.38
C LYS A 132 5.48 10.08 -6.07
N PRO A 133 6.22 10.10 -4.94
CA PRO A 133 5.71 9.60 -3.65
C PRO A 133 4.31 10.09 -3.26
N GLY A 134 3.98 11.35 -3.55
CA GLY A 134 2.67 11.94 -3.24
C GLY A 134 1.53 11.53 -4.18
N SER A 135 1.81 10.97 -5.36
CA SER A 135 0.79 10.49 -6.30
C SER A 135 0.48 9.00 -6.14
N ILE A 136 1.24 8.26 -5.33
CA ILE A 136 1.02 6.84 -5.08
C ILE A 136 -0.21 6.65 -4.18
N LYS A 137 -1.36 6.48 -4.82
CA LYS A 137 -2.63 6.14 -4.16
C LYS A 137 -2.99 4.70 -4.46
N VAL A 138 -3.32 3.96 -3.41
CA VAL A 138 -3.82 2.58 -3.52
C VAL A 138 -5.34 2.63 -3.35
N PRO A 139 -6.11 2.15 -4.34
CA PRO A 139 -7.55 1.96 -4.20
C PRO A 139 -7.88 0.98 -3.06
N GLY A 140 -8.92 1.27 -2.26
CA GLY A 140 -9.41 0.35 -1.22
C GLY A 140 -8.74 0.46 0.15
N LEU A 141 -7.78 1.38 0.32
CA LEU A 141 -7.36 1.80 1.65
C LEU A 141 -8.52 2.52 2.35
N ARG A 142 -8.89 2.07 3.56
CA ARG A 142 -9.84 2.80 4.40
C ARG A 142 -9.38 4.27 4.48
N PRO A 143 -10.23 5.25 4.13
CA PRO A 143 -9.85 6.65 4.24
C PRO A 143 -9.39 6.92 5.67
N GLY A 144 -8.27 7.62 5.82
CA GLY A 144 -7.90 8.18 7.11
C GLY A 144 -9.05 9.05 7.63
N LYS A 145 -9.15 9.23 8.95
CA LYS A 145 -10.24 9.97 9.61
C LYS A 145 -10.47 11.37 8.99
N ASP A 146 -9.44 11.96 8.40
CA ASP A 146 -9.46 13.26 7.72
C ASP A 146 -10.01 13.19 6.27
N ASP A 147 -9.71 12.13 5.53
CA ASP A 147 -10.28 11.91 4.19
C ASP A 147 -11.75 11.46 4.26
N ALA A 148 -12.13 10.78 5.34
CA ALA A 148 -13.53 10.45 5.62
C ALA A 148 -14.39 11.72 5.83
N LYS A 149 -13.84 12.77 6.45
CA LYS A 149 -14.52 14.07 6.60
C LYS A 149 -14.71 14.78 5.25
N LYS A 150 -13.67 14.83 4.40
CA LYS A 150 -13.78 15.43 3.04
C LYS A 150 -14.76 14.70 2.14
N SER A 151 -14.83 13.37 2.23
CA SER A 151 -15.81 12.54 1.51
C SER A 151 -17.26 12.77 1.98
N LYS A 152 -17.45 13.10 3.27
CA LYS A 152 -18.77 13.42 3.83
C LYS A 152 -19.24 14.82 3.41
N ASP A 153 -18.32 15.80 3.39
CA ASP A 153 -18.62 17.16 2.90
C ASP A 153 -18.92 17.21 1.40
N SER A 154 -18.21 16.43 0.58
CA SER A 154 -18.48 16.40 -0.87
C SER A 154 -19.84 15.77 -1.21
N ARG A 155 -20.25 14.73 -0.46
CA ARG A 155 -21.60 14.13 -0.58
C ARG A 155 -22.71 15.08 -0.12
N HIS A 156 -22.46 15.89 0.90
CA HIS A 156 -23.45 16.87 1.37
C HIS A 156 -23.64 18.01 0.34
N LYS A 157 -22.56 18.44 -0.33
CA LYS A 157 -22.61 19.50 -1.36
C LYS A 157 -23.30 19.05 -2.65
N ALA A 158 -23.21 17.77 -3.02
CA ALA A 158 -23.91 17.21 -4.18
C ALA A 158 -25.43 17.13 -3.96
N ASN A 159 -25.87 16.81 -2.74
CA ASN A 159 -27.30 16.69 -2.41
C ASN A 159 -28.02 18.06 -2.35
N VAL A 160 -27.28 19.15 -2.05
CA VAL A 160 -27.85 20.51 -1.99
C VAL A 160 -27.98 21.17 -3.37
N LYS A 161 -27.15 20.78 -4.36
CA LYS A 161 -27.22 21.35 -5.72
C LYS A 161 -28.30 20.72 -6.60
N GLY A 162 -28.74 19.48 -6.33
CA GLY A 162 -29.81 18.81 -7.10
C GLY A 162 -31.22 19.32 -6.80
N ALA A 163 -31.43 20.04 -5.70
CA ALA A 163 -32.76 20.48 -5.25
C ALA A 163 -33.15 21.91 -5.71
N LYS A 164 -32.33 22.59 -6.52
CA LYS A 164 -32.54 24.02 -6.87
C LYS A 164 -32.71 24.33 -8.37
N SER A 165 -32.87 23.33 -9.24
CA SER A 165 -33.03 23.57 -10.68
C SER A 165 -34.17 22.76 -11.32
N SER A 166 -35.42 23.12 -11.01
CA SER A 166 -36.55 22.94 -11.95
C SER A 166 -37.82 23.56 -11.37
N GLY A 167 -38.00 24.86 -11.58
CA GLY A 167 -39.27 25.53 -11.29
C GLY A 167 -39.46 26.68 -12.27
N GLU A 168 -40.14 26.43 -13.39
CA GLU A 168 -40.74 27.47 -14.23
C GLU A 168 -42.03 26.92 -14.87
N LYS A 169 -43.11 27.68 -14.76
CA LYS A 169 -44.53 27.36 -15.05
C LYS A 169 -44.96 27.66 -16.50
N ARG A 170 -46.18 27.16 -16.83
CA ARG A 170 -47.20 27.57 -17.85
C ARG A 170 -47.27 26.56 -19.02
N SER A 171 -48.41 26.04 -19.50
CA SER A 171 -49.85 26.37 -19.46
C SER A 171 -50.68 25.16 -19.95
N ALA A 172 -51.92 25.00 -19.48
CA ALA A 172 -52.92 23.98 -19.91
C ALA A 172 -53.78 24.49 -21.11
N PRO A 173 -54.85 23.82 -21.61
CA PRO A 173 -55.37 22.44 -21.38
C PRO A 173 -55.79 21.67 -22.68
N ASP A 174 -56.03 20.35 -22.62
CA ASP A 174 -57.32 19.71 -23.01
C ASP A 174 -57.30 18.17 -22.81
N GLY A 175 -58.43 17.58 -22.40
CA GLY A 175 -58.78 16.16 -22.64
C GLY A 175 -58.48 15.10 -21.56
N ASP A 176 -59.47 14.88 -20.68
CA ASP A 176 -60.09 13.59 -20.29
C ASP A 176 -59.33 12.34 -19.73
N ASP A 177 -59.94 11.76 -18.68
CA ASP A 177 -59.89 10.40 -18.10
C ASP A 177 -58.71 9.83 -17.27
N GLY A 178 -58.98 9.59 -15.96
CA GLY A 178 -58.38 8.54 -15.11
C GLY A 178 -57.50 8.98 -13.91
N PRO A 179 -57.67 8.40 -12.68
CA PRO A 179 -56.83 8.76 -11.53
C PRO A 179 -55.41 8.17 -11.64
N GLN A 180 -54.40 9.01 -11.86
CA GLN A 180 -52.99 8.62 -11.87
C GLN A 180 -52.45 8.42 -10.44
N MET A 181 -51.95 7.21 -10.17
CA MET A 181 -51.18 6.87 -8.99
C MET A 181 -49.79 7.51 -9.08
N THR A 182 -49.30 8.12 -8.00
CA THR A 182 -48.00 8.83 -8.01
C THR A 182 -46.81 7.86 -7.93
N ASP A 183 -45.76 8.10 -8.72
CA ASP A 183 -44.49 7.33 -8.76
C ASP A 183 -43.85 7.12 -7.37
N ALA A 184 -44.11 8.04 -6.43
CA ALA A 184 -43.63 7.95 -5.06
C ALA A 184 -44.26 6.79 -4.26
N GLN A 185 -45.53 6.47 -4.53
CA GLN A 185 -46.26 5.39 -3.85
C GLN A 185 -45.84 4.02 -4.40
N GLU A 186 -45.53 3.93 -5.68
CA GLU A 186 -45.02 2.71 -6.31
C GLU A 186 -43.59 2.39 -5.84
N ALA A 187 -42.71 3.39 -5.79
CA ALA A 187 -41.36 3.23 -5.25
C ALA A 187 -41.36 2.79 -3.77
N ALA A 188 -42.25 3.34 -2.95
CA ALA A 188 -42.40 2.95 -1.55
C ALA A 188 -42.90 1.51 -1.39
N ARG A 189 -43.83 1.06 -2.26
CA ARG A 189 -44.36 -0.31 -2.26
C ARG A 189 -43.29 -1.32 -2.67
N ILE A 190 -42.51 -1.02 -3.71
CA ILE A 190 -41.41 -1.88 -4.18
C ILE A 190 -40.32 -2.02 -3.10
N MET A 191 -39.95 -0.92 -2.44
CA MET A 191 -38.96 -0.94 -1.36
C MET A 191 -39.43 -1.77 -0.15
N ARG A 192 -40.70 -1.65 0.24
CA ARG A 192 -41.27 -2.48 1.32
C ARG A 192 -41.31 -3.97 0.97
N ALA A 193 -41.72 -4.31 -0.24
CA ALA A 193 -41.75 -5.70 -0.70
C ALA A 193 -40.34 -6.31 -0.71
N LYS A 194 -39.33 -5.57 -1.18
CA LYS A 194 -37.93 -6.02 -1.26
C LYS A 194 -37.30 -6.19 0.13
N THR A 195 -37.64 -5.31 1.08
CA THR A 195 -37.16 -5.42 2.47
C THR A 195 -37.76 -6.63 3.19
N LYS A 196 -39.05 -6.90 2.96
CA LYS A 196 -39.74 -8.07 3.55
C LYS A 196 -39.20 -9.40 3.02
N ALA A 197 -38.86 -9.46 1.73
CA ALA A 197 -38.24 -10.65 1.13
C ALA A 197 -36.83 -10.92 1.70
N MET A 198 -36.10 -9.88 2.09
CA MET A 198 -34.72 -10.00 2.58
C MET A 198 -34.64 -10.33 4.08
N MET A 199 -35.71 -10.11 4.85
CA MET A 199 -35.78 -10.47 6.28
C MET A 199 -36.48 -11.81 6.58
N GLY A 200 -37.10 -12.47 5.59
CA GLY A 200 -37.85 -13.72 5.78
C GLY A 200 -37.08 -15.01 5.48
N GLY A 201 -35.82 -14.94 5.03
CA GLY A 201 -35.06 -16.09 4.52
C GLY A 201 -33.77 -16.37 5.32
N GLY A 202 -33.91 -17.12 6.41
CA GLY A 202 -32.88 -18.09 6.82
C GLY A 202 -31.79 -17.61 7.79
N ALA A 203 -32.15 -17.50 9.07
CA ALA A 203 -31.22 -17.75 10.17
C ALA A 203 -31.72 -19.00 10.94
N SER A 204 -31.27 -20.19 10.53
CA SER A 204 -31.19 -21.40 11.36
C SER A 204 -30.53 -22.53 10.56
N GLU A 205 -29.79 -23.40 11.25
CA GLU A 205 -29.18 -24.65 10.77
C GLU A 205 -27.76 -24.54 10.18
N PHE A 206 -26.75 -24.50 11.06
CA PHE A 206 -25.94 -25.70 11.38
C PHE A 206 -24.86 -25.35 12.42
N ASN A 207 -25.12 -25.74 13.67
CA ASN A 207 -24.10 -26.19 14.61
C ASN A 207 -24.08 -27.71 14.49
N LEU A 208 -22.90 -28.31 14.28
CA LEU A 208 -22.51 -29.67 14.69
C LEU A 208 -21.05 -29.92 14.24
N GLY A 209 -20.18 -30.25 15.20
CA GLY A 209 -18.84 -30.82 14.96
C GLY A 209 -17.70 -30.04 15.57
#